data_AF-A0A2R6KCC6-F1
#
_entry.id   AF-A0A2R6KCC6-F1
#
_cell.length_a   1.000
_cell.length_b   1.000
_cell.length_c   1.000
_cell.angle_alpha   90.00
_cell.angle_beta   90.00
_cell.angle_gamma   90.00
#
_symmetry.space_group_name_H-M   'P 1'
#
loop_
_entity.id
_entity.type
_entity.pdbx_description
1 polymer ?
#
loop_
_entity_poly.entity_id
_entity_poly.type
_entity_poly.pdbx_seq_one_letter_code
_entity_poly.pdbx_strand_id
1 'polypeptide(L)'
;MAYSPLPDIDPVRSDLAERGYETVRLSGASEPAAVATGGQAPEAVTDRPLSVEPLGEATPLRLVATLAAAARDQRATLFVADPETAREANETLSEPFLRRPDEDGSRAFYSIPDRILLTDDTYAAVGTDGTLRWREEPATAGVTGDGTDDPRLRLEADGDLAAALPSVDGLTCPGPDPSAFPYRYSRGADKRIHVFDRDGELGTVRGITAMKSDGYRPVPLPLVPEHHLRENAHLARRWTVAAVDENGEVSYRTA
;
A
#
# COMPACT_ATOMS: atom_id res chain seq x y z
N MET A 1 -1.70 -11.55 -17.60
CA MET A 1 -2.49 -10.34 -17.30
C MET A 1 -2.30 -9.39 -18.45
N ALA A 2 -3.37 -9.04 -19.16
CA ALA A 2 -3.33 -7.96 -20.13
C ALA A 2 -3.15 -6.65 -19.36
N TYR A 3 -2.23 -5.79 -19.81
CA TYR A 3 -2.07 -4.46 -19.25
C TYR A 3 -3.29 -3.64 -19.69
N SER A 4 -4.20 -3.31 -18.76
CA SER A 4 -5.26 -2.36 -19.06
C SER A 4 -4.59 -1.03 -19.43
N PRO A 5 -4.92 -0.43 -20.58
CA PRO A 5 -4.38 0.87 -20.95
C PRO A 5 -4.74 1.88 -19.86
N LEU A 6 -3.81 2.79 -19.56
CA LEU A 6 -4.09 3.88 -18.62
C LEU A 6 -5.27 4.71 -19.13
N PRO A 7 -6.21 5.11 -18.26
CA PRO A 7 -7.34 5.93 -18.64
C PRO A 7 -6.84 7.28 -19.20
N ASP A 8 -7.57 7.79 -20.19
CA ASP A 8 -7.32 9.13 -20.72
C ASP A 8 -7.72 10.20 -19.69
N ILE A 9 -6.84 11.17 -19.48
CA ILE A 9 -7.06 12.26 -18.53
C ILE A 9 -7.74 13.47 -19.17
N ASP A 10 -7.88 13.54 -20.49
CA ASP A 10 -8.42 14.72 -21.17
C ASP A 10 -9.86 15.09 -20.80
N PRO A 11 -10.79 14.13 -20.58
CA PRO A 11 -12.12 14.46 -20.07
C PRO A 11 -12.04 15.20 -18.72
N VAL A 12 -11.23 14.70 -17.80
CA VAL A 12 -11.02 15.31 -16.48
C VAL A 12 -10.36 16.67 -16.59
N ARG A 13 -9.36 16.83 -17.45
CA ARG A 13 -8.71 18.13 -17.68
C ARG A 13 -9.66 19.18 -18.24
N SER A 14 -10.56 18.76 -19.14
CA SER A 14 -11.56 19.64 -19.74
C SER A 14 -12.58 20.09 -18.68
N ASP A 15 -13.10 19.16 -17.88
CA ASP A 15 -14.01 19.49 -16.76
C ASP A 15 -13.31 20.36 -15.69
N LEU A 16 -12.05 20.10 -15.34
CA LEU A 16 -11.27 20.97 -14.45
C LEU A 16 -11.11 22.40 -15.02
N ALA A 17 -10.86 22.53 -16.32
CA ALA A 17 -10.76 23.85 -16.95
C ALA A 17 -12.09 24.63 -16.88
N GLU A 18 -13.22 23.94 -17.08
CA GLU A 18 -14.56 24.54 -16.92
C GLU A 18 -14.83 24.99 -15.48
N ARG A 19 -14.25 24.30 -14.49
CA ARG A 19 -14.28 24.67 -13.05
C ARG A 19 -13.24 25.73 -12.66
N GLY A 20 -12.55 26.33 -13.63
CA GLY A 20 -11.60 27.42 -13.41
C GLY A 20 -10.20 27.00 -12.96
N TYR A 21 -9.81 25.74 -13.19
CA TYR A 21 -8.43 25.31 -12.99
C TYR A 21 -7.56 25.60 -14.22
N GLU A 22 -6.33 26.02 -13.98
CA GLU A 22 -5.27 25.97 -14.98
C GLU A 22 -4.61 24.60 -14.94
N THR A 23 -4.59 23.87 -16.07
CA THR A 23 -3.98 22.54 -16.16
C THR A 23 -2.75 22.52 -17.05
N VAL A 24 -1.64 22.00 -16.53
CA VAL A 24 -0.37 21.84 -17.25
C VAL A 24 -0.07 20.35 -17.39
N ARG A 25 0.00 19.86 -18.63
CA ARG A 25 0.48 18.49 -18.89
C ARG A 25 1.97 18.41 -18.61
N LEU A 26 2.36 17.33 -17.96
CA LEU A 26 3.75 16.98 -17.76
C LEU A 26 4.08 15.70 -18.53
N SER A 27 5.37 15.42 -18.69
CA SER A 27 5.82 14.29 -19.52
C SER A 27 6.98 13.51 -18.91
N GLY A 28 7.47 13.92 -17.74
CA GLY A 28 8.46 13.18 -16.99
C GLY A 28 7.91 11.84 -16.50
N ALA A 29 8.73 10.80 -16.56
CA ALA A 29 8.36 9.46 -16.11
C ALA A 29 8.08 9.38 -14.59
N SER A 30 8.56 10.36 -13.82
CA SER A 30 8.34 10.50 -12.39
C SER A 30 7.41 11.67 -12.03
N GLU A 31 6.80 12.30 -13.04
CA GLU A 31 5.85 13.40 -12.87
C GLU A 31 4.43 12.89 -13.00
N PRO A 32 3.44 13.54 -12.35
CA PRO A 32 2.04 13.24 -12.64
C PRO A 32 1.72 13.53 -14.11
N ALA A 33 0.66 12.97 -14.66
CA ALA A 33 0.30 13.21 -16.05
C ALA A 33 -0.09 14.69 -16.32
N ALA A 34 -0.66 15.35 -15.32
CA ALA A 34 -0.83 16.80 -15.32
C ALA A 34 -0.84 17.37 -13.90
N VAL A 35 -0.65 18.68 -13.79
CA VAL A 35 -0.89 19.45 -12.57
C VAL A 35 -2.01 20.44 -12.82
N ALA A 36 -3.00 20.49 -11.93
CA ALA A 36 -4.06 21.47 -11.96
C ALA A 36 -3.91 22.45 -10.79
N THR A 37 -4.06 23.75 -11.04
CA THR A 37 -3.95 24.80 -10.01
C THR A 37 -5.09 25.80 -10.13
N GLY A 38 -5.43 26.48 -9.04
CA GLY A 38 -6.58 27.40 -9.00
C GLY A 38 -7.88 26.66 -8.72
N GLY A 39 -8.88 26.85 -9.58
CA GLY A 39 -10.27 26.48 -9.32
C GLY A 39 -11.06 27.68 -8.79
N GLN A 40 -12.29 27.83 -9.25
CA GLN A 40 -13.19 28.91 -8.80
C GLN A 40 -14.32 28.33 -7.97
N ALA A 41 -14.51 28.88 -6.77
CA ALA A 41 -15.68 28.54 -5.97
C ALA A 41 -16.96 29.11 -6.62
N PRO A 42 -18.09 28.39 -6.59
CA PRO A 42 -18.33 27.15 -5.84
C PRO A 42 -18.00 25.86 -6.59
N GLU A 43 -17.63 25.89 -7.87
CA GLU A 43 -17.49 24.69 -8.70
C GLU A 43 -16.15 23.94 -8.53
N ALA A 44 -15.17 24.53 -7.83
CA ALA A 44 -13.87 23.94 -7.55
C ALA A 44 -13.97 22.57 -6.85
N VAL A 45 -13.23 21.59 -7.34
CA VAL A 45 -13.11 20.24 -6.75
C VAL A 45 -12.40 20.31 -5.39
N THR A 46 -11.39 21.18 -5.29
CA THR A 46 -10.59 21.45 -4.08
C THR A 46 -9.94 22.84 -4.15
N ASP A 47 -9.54 23.40 -3.01
CA ASP A 47 -8.84 24.69 -2.91
C ASP A 47 -7.32 24.61 -3.16
N ARG A 48 -6.80 23.44 -3.58
CA ARG A 48 -5.37 23.15 -3.66
C ARG A 48 -4.91 22.72 -5.05
N PRO A 49 -3.60 22.86 -5.35
CA PRO A 49 -2.99 22.19 -6.48
C PRO A 49 -3.21 20.67 -6.45
N LEU A 50 -3.54 20.10 -7.61
CA LEU A 50 -3.78 18.67 -7.81
C LEU A 50 -2.68 18.06 -8.70
N SER A 51 -2.15 16.91 -8.30
CA SER A 51 -1.51 15.96 -9.21
C SER A 51 -2.60 15.12 -9.88
N VAL A 52 -2.75 15.21 -11.20
CA VAL A 52 -3.70 14.42 -11.99
C VAL A 52 -3.02 13.14 -12.47
N GLU A 53 -3.54 12.00 -12.01
CA GLU A 53 -2.85 10.72 -12.06
C GLU A 53 -3.75 9.62 -12.65
N PRO A 54 -3.45 9.08 -13.84
CA PRO A 54 -4.23 7.99 -14.40
C PRO A 54 -4.01 6.69 -13.60
N LEU A 55 -5.12 6.05 -13.26
CA LEU A 55 -5.19 4.86 -12.43
C LEU A 55 -5.87 3.74 -13.21
N GLY A 56 -5.07 2.81 -13.75
CA GLY A 56 -5.59 1.63 -14.46
C GLY A 56 -5.80 0.41 -13.56
N GLU A 57 -5.36 0.45 -12.30
CA GLU A 57 -5.59 -0.59 -11.29
C GLU A 57 -5.45 0.00 -9.89
N ALA A 58 -6.42 -0.24 -9.02
CA ALA A 58 -6.49 0.37 -7.69
C ALA A 58 -5.76 -0.44 -6.60
N THR A 59 -4.53 -0.91 -6.86
CA THR A 59 -3.79 -1.65 -5.83
C THR A 59 -3.38 -0.72 -4.67
N PRO A 60 -3.44 -1.20 -3.41
CA PRO A 60 -3.07 -0.38 -2.24
C PRO A 60 -1.67 0.23 -2.34
N LEU A 61 -0.68 -0.52 -2.85
CA LEU A 61 0.68 -0.02 -3.02
C LEU A 61 0.76 1.10 -4.06
N ARG A 62 0.05 0.98 -5.19
CA ARG A 62 0.01 2.02 -6.22
C ARG A 62 -0.64 3.29 -5.68
N LEU A 63 -1.78 3.15 -5.01
CA LEU A 63 -2.49 4.27 -4.40
C LEU A 63 -1.59 5.01 -3.41
N VAL A 64 -0.99 4.31 -2.42
CA VAL A 64 -0.14 4.98 -1.43
C VAL A 64 1.12 5.60 -2.03
N ALA A 65 1.72 4.97 -3.04
CA ALA A 65 2.89 5.51 -3.73
C ALA A 65 2.57 6.82 -4.46
N THR A 66 1.44 6.86 -5.17
CA THR A 66 0.98 8.07 -5.87
C THR A 66 0.63 9.19 -4.88
N LEU A 67 -0.08 8.87 -3.78
CA LEU A 67 -0.36 9.84 -2.71
C LEU A 67 0.92 10.40 -2.09
N ALA A 68 1.91 9.55 -1.81
CA ALA A 68 3.20 9.94 -1.25
C ALA A 68 3.97 10.88 -2.20
N ALA A 69 3.94 10.59 -3.51
CA ALA A 69 4.59 11.41 -4.52
C ALA A 69 3.95 12.81 -4.61
N ALA A 70 2.62 12.90 -4.70
CA ALA A 70 1.92 14.17 -4.73
C ALA A 70 2.12 14.97 -3.43
N ALA A 71 2.05 14.31 -2.27
CA ALA A 71 2.23 14.95 -0.98
C ALA A 71 3.66 15.50 -0.79
N ARG A 72 4.69 14.81 -1.26
CA ARG A 72 6.08 15.31 -1.30
C ARG A 72 6.17 16.64 -2.07
N ASP A 73 5.45 16.72 -3.18
CA ASP A 73 5.41 17.93 -3.99
C ASP A 73 4.34 18.96 -3.53
N GLN A 74 3.80 18.78 -2.31
CA GLN A 74 2.81 19.66 -1.69
C GLN A 74 1.50 19.79 -2.47
N ARG A 75 1.09 18.73 -3.18
CA ARG A 75 -0.16 18.66 -3.93
C ARG A 75 -1.11 17.60 -3.34
N ALA A 76 -2.41 17.83 -3.52
CA ALA A 76 -3.42 16.80 -3.34
C ALA A 76 -3.42 15.87 -4.58
N THR A 77 -3.98 14.66 -4.46
CA THR A 77 -4.01 13.69 -5.58
C THR A 77 -5.41 13.62 -6.19
N LEU A 78 -5.49 13.69 -7.51
CA LEU A 78 -6.66 13.39 -8.31
C LEU A 78 -6.39 12.13 -9.14
N PHE A 79 -6.93 11.00 -8.72
CA PHE A 79 -6.91 9.78 -9.52
C PHE A 79 -7.95 9.85 -10.63
N VAL A 80 -7.57 9.50 -11.85
CA VAL A 80 -8.48 9.35 -13.00
C VAL A 80 -8.62 7.88 -13.31
N ALA A 81 -9.83 7.34 -13.29
CA ALA A 81 -10.07 5.91 -13.42
C ALA A 81 -11.39 5.63 -14.17
N ASP A 82 -11.55 4.41 -14.68
CA ASP A 82 -12.87 3.90 -15.05
C ASP A 82 -13.75 3.72 -13.80
N PRO A 83 -15.08 3.55 -13.93
CA PRO A 83 -15.98 3.48 -12.79
C PRO A 83 -15.71 2.31 -11.82
N GLU A 84 -15.21 1.18 -12.31
CA GLU A 84 -14.90 0.01 -11.48
C GLU A 84 -13.63 0.26 -10.66
N THR A 85 -12.55 0.67 -11.32
CA THR A 85 -11.29 1.04 -10.66
C THR A 85 -11.47 2.21 -9.68
N ALA A 86 -12.33 3.19 -10.03
CA ALA A 86 -12.67 4.30 -9.14
C ALA A 86 -13.36 3.83 -7.86
N ARG A 87 -14.29 2.87 -7.97
CA ARG A 87 -14.97 2.27 -6.81
C ARG A 87 -13.97 1.56 -5.89
N GLU A 88 -13.08 0.74 -6.44
CA GLU A 88 -12.05 0.03 -5.68
C GLU A 88 -11.05 0.98 -4.98
N ALA A 89 -10.63 2.03 -5.69
CA ALA A 89 -9.77 3.06 -5.12
C ALA A 89 -10.47 3.74 -3.94
N ASN A 90 -11.74 4.13 -4.12
CA ASN A 90 -12.52 4.73 -3.07
C ASN A 90 -12.75 3.78 -1.87
N GLU A 91 -12.99 2.49 -2.09
CA GLU A 91 -13.11 1.50 -1.00
C GLU A 91 -11.82 1.39 -0.19
N THR A 92 -10.66 1.46 -0.85
CA THR A 92 -9.34 1.36 -0.21
C THR A 92 -8.92 2.66 0.50
N LEU A 93 -9.34 3.82 -0.04
CA LEU A 93 -8.97 5.15 0.46
C LEU A 93 -9.98 5.74 1.46
N SER A 94 -11.20 5.23 1.51
CA SER A 94 -12.18 5.61 2.54
C SER A 94 -11.70 5.17 3.93
N GLU A 95 -12.27 5.75 4.99
CA GLU A 95 -11.96 5.31 6.34
C GLU A 95 -12.44 3.86 6.58
N PRO A 96 -11.61 2.98 7.15
CA PRO A 96 -10.26 3.23 7.64
C PRO A 96 -9.22 3.34 6.51
N PHE A 97 -8.58 4.51 6.41
CA PHE A 97 -7.74 4.92 5.26
C PHE A 97 -6.58 3.95 5.00
N LEU A 98 -6.50 3.39 3.78
CA LEU A 98 -5.47 2.44 3.33
C LEU A 98 -5.36 1.19 4.22
N ARG A 99 -6.48 0.77 4.83
CA ARG A 99 -6.53 -0.39 5.72
C ARG A 99 -7.61 -1.34 5.29
N ARG A 100 -7.44 -2.60 5.67
CA ARG A 100 -8.47 -3.61 5.45
C ARG A 100 -9.55 -3.47 6.53
N PRO A 101 -10.83 -3.77 6.19
CA PRO A 101 -11.84 -4.02 7.20
C PRO A 101 -11.41 -5.17 8.12
N ASP A 102 -11.66 -5.02 9.41
CA ASP A 102 -11.36 -5.99 10.46
C ASP A 102 -12.47 -5.98 11.51
N GLU A 103 -12.69 -7.10 12.20
CA GLU A 103 -13.89 -7.32 13.01
C GLU A 103 -13.79 -6.83 14.46
N ASP A 104 -12.62 -6.47 15.01
CA ASP A 104 -12.50 -6.15 16.45
C ASP A 104 -11.73 -4.86 16.79
N GLY A 105 -11.91 -3.78 16.02
CA GLY A 105 -11.32 -2.47 16.35
C GLY A 105 -9.79 -2.37 16.23
N SER A 106 -9.14 -3.44 15.80
CA SER A 106 -7.73 -3.53 15.42
C SER A 106 -7.46 -3.10 13.99
N ARG A 107 -6.20 -2.75 13.67
CA ARG A 107 -5.78 -2.46 12.30
C ARG A 107 -5.46 -3.75 11.55
N ALA A 108 -6.12 -3.99 10.42
CA ALA A 108 -5.69 -4.99 9.44
C ALA A 108 -5.03 -4.32 8.23
N PHE A 109 -3.96 -4.93 7.72
CA PHE A 109 -3.13 -4.34 6.67
C PHE A 109 -3.24 -5.12 5.36
N TYR A 110 -3.17 -4.40 4.24
CA TYR A 110 -2.96 -5.01 2.94
C TYR A 110 -1.55 -5.60 2.86
N SER A 111 -1.38 -6.71 2.16
CA SER A 111 -0.06 -7.25 1.84
C SER A 111 0.44 -6.64 0.54
N ILE A 112 1.71 -6.25 0.50
CA ILE A 112 2.36 -5.74 -0.72
C ILE A 112 3.40 -6.73 -1.27
N PRO A 113 3.78 -6.61 -2.55
CA PRO A 113 4.70 -7.54 -3.19
C PRO A 113 6.11 -7.57 -2.61
N ASP A 114 6.48 -6.60 -1.77
CA ASP A 114 7.76 -6.51 -1.10
C ASP A 114 7.98 -7.65 -0.09
N ARG A 115 9.24 -7.84 0.29
CA ARG A 115 9.68 -8.87 1.23
C ARG A 115 10.31 -8.23 2.44
N ILE A 116 10.13 -8.86 3.59
CA ILE A 116 10.71 -8.42 4.84
C ILE A 116 12.17 -8.87 4.85
N LEU A 117 13.09 -7.91 4.75
CA LEU A 117 14.52 -8.11 4.98
C LEU A 117 14.76 -8.20 6.48
N LEU A 118 15.49 -9.23 6.91
CA LEU A 118 15.87 -9.48 8.30
C LEU A 118 17.25 -8.87 8.60
N THR A 119 17.60 -8.78 9.89
CA THR A 119 18.90 -8.21 10.30
C THR A 119 20.13 -9.03 9.86
N ASP A 120 19.95 -10.27 9.40
CA ASP A 120 21.01 -11.15 8.88
C ASP A 120 21.09 -11.19 7.34
N ASP A 121 20.51 -10.20 6.65
CA ASP A 121 20.43 -10.09 5.19
C ASP A 121 19.63 -11.20 4.48
N THR A 122 18.87 -12.00 5.25
CA THR A 122 17.89 -12.95 4.70
C THR A 122 16.48 -12.34 4.65
N TYR A 123 15.53 -13.07 4.07
CA TYR A 123 14.13 -12.67 3.97
C TYR A 123 13.22 -13.60 4.78
N ALA A 124 12.18 -13.03 5.40
CA ALA A 124 11.22 -13.79 6.21
C ALA A 124 10.41 -14.83 5.41
N ALA A 125 10.22 -16.01 5.99
CA ALA A 125 9.35 -17.06 5.46
C ALA A 125 8.54 -17.78 6.55
N VAL A 126 7.45 -18.41 6.14
CA VAL A 126 6.57 -19.23 6.98
C VAL A 126 6.26 -20.57 6.32
N GLY A 127 5.95 -21.58 7.13
CA GLY A 127 5.65 -22.94 6.67
C GLY A 127 4.14 -23.20 6.64
N THR A 128 3.43 -22.60 5.69
CA THR A 128 1.97 -22.71 5.57
C THR A 128 1.53 -22.49 4.13
N ASP A 129 0.46 -23.15 3.70
CA ASP A 129 -0.20 -22.89 2.43
C ASP A 129 -1.39 -21.93 2.53
N GLY A 130 -1.75 -21.56 3.76
CA GLY A 130 -2.86 -20.68 4.10
C GLY A 130 -2.69 -19.23 3.64
N THR A 131 -3.79 -18.48 3.77
CA THR A 131 -3.81 -17.06 3.42
C THR A 131 -3.19 -16.25 4.54
N LEU A 132 -2.09 -15.56 4.22
CA LEU A 132 -1.40 -14.69 5.15
C LEU A 132 -2.15 -13.37 5.35
N ARG A 133 -2.31 -12.97 6.61
CA ARG A 133 -2.95 -11.70 7.00
C ARG A 133 -2.16 -11.01 8.08
N TRP A 134 -1.98 -9.71 7.93
CA TRP A 134 -1.36 -8.85 8.91
C TRP A 134 -2.44 -8.10 9.69
N ARG A 135 -2.36 -8.18 11.01
CA ARG A 135 -3.31 -7.55 11.92
C ARG A 135 -2.60 -7.10 13.19
N GLU A 136 -3.06 -6.01 13.77
CA GLU A 136 -2.67 -5.62 15.12
C GLU A 136 -3.52 -6.31 16.18
N GLU A 137 -2.88 -6.78 17.22
CA GLU A 137 -3.56 -7.11 18.47
C GLU A 137 -3.73 -5.81 19.27
N PRO A 138 -4.95 -5.47 19.70
CA PRO A 138 -5.17 -4.30 20.54
C PRO A 138 -4.30 -4.38 21.79
N ALA A 139 -3.63 -3.28 22.14
CA ALA A 139 -2.94 -3.18 23.42
C ALA A 139 -3.94 -3.46 24.54
N THR A 140 -3.61 -4.39 25.44
CA THR A 140 -4.48 -4.64 26.60
C THR A 140 -4.46 -3.39 27.46
N ALA A 141 -5.62 -2.78 27.72
CA ALA A 141 -5.69 -1.59 28.57
C ALA A 141 -5.15 -1.93 29.97
N GLY A 142 -3.98 -1.40 30.31
CA GLY A 142 -3.41 -1.54 31.65
C GLY A 142 -4.34 -0.93 32.70
N VAL A 143 -4.43 -1.56 33.87
CA VAL A 143 -5.28 -1.14 35.01
C VAL A 143 -4.96 0.29 35.50
N THR A 144 -3.82 0.88 35.08
CA THR A 144 -3.40 2.24 35.42
C THR A 144 -3.78 3.31 34.39
N GLY A 145 -4.41 2.95 33.26
CA GLY A 145 -4.84 3.92 32.24
C GLY A 145 -3.70 4.49 31.38
N ASP A 146 -2.46 4.10 31.63
CA ASP A 146 -1.27 4.52 30.88
C ASP A 146 -0.96 3.49 29.79
N GLY A 147 -1.86 3.29 28.81
CA GLY A 147 -1.67 2.32 27.72
C GLY A 147 -0.43 2.63 26.86
N THR A 148 0.75 2.21 27.33
CA THR A 148 2.07 2.53 26.74
C THR A 148 2.64 1.43 25.86
N ASP A 149 1.99 0.25 25.79
CA ASP A 149 2.43 -0.81 24.89
C ASP A 149 1.82 -0.55 23.51
N ASP A 150 2.68 -0.34 22.51
CA ASP A 150 2.24 -0.27 21.11
C ASP A 150 1.50 -1.56 20.73
N PRO A 151 0.48 -1.48 19.85
CA PRO A 151 -0.24 -2.66 19.41
C PRO A 151 0.70 -3.64 18.72
N ARG A 152 0.64 -4.90 19.17
CA ARG A 152 1.51 -5.97 18.67
C ARG A 152 1.09 -6.34 17.25
N LEU A 153 2.03 -6.39 16.32
CA LEU A 153 1.75 -6.80 14.95
C LEU A 153 1.81 -8.33 14.82
N ARG A 154 0.73 -8.94 14.33
CA ARG A 154 0.60 -10.38 14.13
C ARG A 154 0.48 -10.72 12.65
N LEU A 155 1.21 -11.75 12.24
CA LEU A 155 1.00 -12.45 10.98
C LEU A 155 0.20 -13.71 11.28
N GLU A 156 -0.99 -13.80 10.70
CA GLU A 156 -1.86 -14.96 10.80
C GLU A 156 -1.87 -15.74 9.48
N ALA A 157 -1.95 -17.06 9.58
CA ALA A 157 -2.17 -17.97 8.46
C ALA A 157 -3.42 -18.79 8.76
N ASP A 158 -4.50 -18.55 8.02
CA ASP A 158 -5.82 -19.19 8.24
C ASP A 158 -6.33 -19.09 9.71
N GLY A 159 -5.96 -18.02 10.41
CA GLY A 159 -6.34 -17.75 11.80
C GLY A 159 -5.30 -18.18 12.85
N ASP A 160 -4.30 -18.97 12.47
CA ASP A 160 -3.22 -19.36 13.36
C ASP A 160 -2.07 -18.36 13.33
N LEU A 161 -1.44 -18.13 14.48
CA LEU A 161 -0.29 -17.21 14.59
C LEU A 161 0.95 -17.80 13.90
N ALA A 162 1.39 -17.18 12.82
CA ALA A 162 2.59 -17.58 12.07
C ALA A 162 3.85 -16.82 12.50
N ALA A 163 3.71 -15.52 12.84
CA ALA A 163 4.80 -14.69 13.35
C ALA A 163 4.22 -13.48 14.12
N ALA A 164 5.03 -12.85 14.98
CA ALA A 164 4.62 -11.64 15.66
C ALA A 164 5.79 -10.70 15.93
N LEU A 165 5.54 -9.40 15.74
CA LEU A 165 6.47 -8.32 16.01
C LEU A 165 5.93 -7.43 17.13
N PRO A 166 6.80 -6.77 17.93
CA PRO A 166 6.36 -5.88 19.00
C PRO A 166 5.46 -4.74 18.51
N SER A 167 5.74 -4.20 17.32
CA SER A 167 4.94 -3.18 16.65
C SER A 167 5.26 -3.16 15.15
N VAL A 168 4.55 -2.33 14.40
CA VAL A 168 4.85 -2.08 12.97
C VAL A 168 6.25 -1.50 12.77
N ASP A 169 6.82 -0.77 13.73
CA ASP A 169 8.13 -0.13 13.60
C ASP A 169 9.26 -1.16 13.42
N GLY A 170 9.07 -2.39 13.91
CA GLY A 170 10.00 -3.50 13.68
C GLY A 170 10.17 -3.89 12.21
N LEU A 171 9.31 -3.41 11.31
CA LEU A 171 9.42 -3.59 9.86
C LEU A 171 10.30 -2.54 9.17
N THR A 172 10.70 -1.47 9.88
CA THR A 172 11.58 -0.44 9.35
C THR A 172 13.05 -0.88 9.44
N CYS A 173 14.00 -0.07 8.93
CA CYS A 173 15.42 -0.46 8.93
C CYS A 173 16.08 -0.11 10.29
N PRO A 174 16.83 -1.03 10.92
CA PRO A 174 17.07 -2.42 10.52
C PRO A 174 15.82 -3.29 10.75
N GLY A 175 15.53 -4.21 9.83
CA GLY A 175 14.33 -5.05 9.87
C GLY A 175 14.27 -6.00 11.07
N PRO A 176 13.29 -6.92 11.13
CA PRO A 176 13.13 -7.82 12.27
C PRO A 176 14.31 -8.76 12.49
N ASP A 177 14.48 -9.19 13.74
CA ASP A 177 15.40 -10.28 14.07
C ASP A 177 14.92 -11.60 13.42
N PRO A 178 15.82 -12.45 12.89
CA PRO A 178 15.46 -13.72 12.28
C PRO A 178 14.62 -14.64 13.17
N SER A 179 14.77 -14.55 14.50
CA SER A 179 13.99 -15.34 15.46
C SER A 179 12.50 -14.98 15.49
N ALA A 180 12.09 -13.85 14.90
CA ALA A 180 10.69 -13.47 14.79
C ALA A 180 9.90 -14.34 13.80
N PHE A 181 10.59 -15.05 12.90
CA PHE A 181 9.98 -15.90 11.89
C PHE A 181 10.48 -17.35 11.99
N PRO A 182 9.63 -18.34 11.72
CA PRO A 182 10.02 -19.75 11.82
C PRO A 182 11.03 -20.15 10.73
N TYR A 183 10.98 -19.50 9.57
CA TYR A 183 11.88 -19.75 8.46
C TYR A 183 12.40 -18.44 7.88
N ARG A 184 13.54 -18.53 7.19
CA ARG A 184 14.10 -17.45 6.39
C ARG A 184 14.70 -17.98 5.11
N TYR A 185 14.91 -17.12 4.13
CA TYR A 185 15.50 -17.52 2.86
C TYR A 185 16.39 -16.45 2.28
N SER A 186 17.38 -16.85 1.50
CA SER A 186 18.23 -15.93 0.74
C SER A 186 18.53 -16.50 -0.63
N ARG A 187 18.89 -15.63 -1.57
CA ARG A 187 19.34 -16.09 -2.89
C ARG A 187 20.86 -16.18 -2.89
N GLY A 188 21.37 -17.39 -3.05
CA GLY A 188 22.80 -17.66 -3.10
C GLY A 188 23.46 -17.20 -4.39
N ALA A 189 24.79 -17.18 -4.39
CA ALA A 189 25.59 -16.90 -5.58
C ALA A 189 25.39 -17.94 -6.70
N ASP A 190 24.94 -19.15 -6.34
CA ASP A 190 24.54 -20.23 -7.23
C ASP A 190 23.17 -19.99 -7.92
N LYS A 191 22.56 -18.82 -7.66
CA LYS A 191 21.26 -18.37 -8.17
C LYS A 191 20.08 -19.20 -7.66
N ARG A 192 20.29 -20.06 -6.66
CA ARG A 192 19.25 -20.83 -5.96
C ARG A 192 18.75 -20.08 -4.74
N ILE A 193 17.59 -20.48 -4.25
CA ILE A 193 17.06 -20.01 -2.98
C ILE A 193 17.45 -21.02 -1.92
N HIS A 194 18.18 -20.56 -0.90
CA HIS A 194 18.48 -21.33 0.30
C HIS A 194 17.41 -21.03 1.34
N VAL A 195 16.83 -22.07 1.94
CA VAL A 195 15.82 -21.95 3.01
C VAL A 195 16.47 -22.39 4.31
N PHE A 196 16.24 -21.63 5.38
CA PHE A 196 16.81 -21.85 6.69
C PHE A 196 15.71 -21.88 7.74
N ASP A 197 15.90 -22.67 8.78
CA ASP A 197 15.21 -22.54 10.06
C ASP A 197 16.21 -22.03 11.13
N ARG A 198 15.79 -22.08 12.40
CA ARG A 198 16.66 -21.70 13.53
C ARG A 198 17.94 -22.54 13.66
N ASP A 199 17.92 -23.79 13.19
CA ASP A 199 18.97 -24.78 13.39
C ASP A 199 19.98 -24.77 12.22
N GLY A 200 19.58 -24.25 11.06
CA GLY A 200 20.48 -24.01 9.94
C GLY A 200 19.79 -24.04 8.57
N GLU A 201 20.55 -24.36 7.53
CA GLU A 201 20.01 -24.53 6.18
C GLU A 201 19.24 -25.85 6.05
N LEU A 202 18.00 -25.76 5.59
CA LEU A 202 17.13 -26.91 5.30
C LEU A 202 17.33 -27.46 3.90
N GLY A 203 17.70 -26.60 2.95
CA GLY A 203 18.00 -27.00 1.57
C GLY A 203 17.86 -25.87 0.56
N THR A 204 17.94 -26.24 -0.72
CA THR A 204 17.95 -25.28 -1.83
C THR A 204 16.92 -25.58 -2.93
N VAL A 205 16.22 -24.55 -3.37
CA VAL A 205 15.19 -24.62 -4.40
C VAL A 205 15.47 -23.67 -5.58
N ARG A 206 14.88 -23.95 -6.74
CA ARG A 206 15.17 -23.21 -7.99
C ARG A 206 14.53 -21.81 -8.05
N GLY A 207 13.58 -21.51 -7.16
CA GLY A 207 12.86 -20.24 -7.15
C GLY A 207 11.65 -20.26 -6.22
N ILE A 208 10.95 -19.13 -6.15
CA ILE A 208 9.83 -18.91 -5.21
C ILE A 208 8.68 -19.89 -5.44
N THR A 209 8.37 -20.25 -6.69
CA THR A 209 7.33 -21.25 -6.97
C THR A 209 7.68 -22.61 -6.38
N ALA A 210 8.92 -23.06 -6.53
CA ALA A 210 9.38 -24.33 -5.95
C ALA A 210 9.39 -24.26 -4.42
N MET A 211 9.84 -23.12 -3.85
CA MET A 211 9.79 -22.87 -2.41
C MET A 211 8.36 -23.05 -1.85
N LYS A 212 7.37 -22.47 -2.54
CA LYS A 212 5.94 -22.60 -2.19
C LYS A 212 5.43 -24.03 -2.31
N SER A 213 5.86 -24.77 -3.35
CA SER A 213 5.52 -26.19 -3.52
C SER A 213 6.12 -27.07 -2.41
N ASP A 214 7.26 -26.69 -1.86
CA ASP A 214 7.93 -27.38 -0.75
C ASP A 214 7.39 -26.94 0.63
N GLY A 215 6.31 -26.13 0.67
CA GLY A 215 5.63 -25.73 1.90
C GLY A 215 6.16 -24.44 2.54
N TYR A 216 7.17 -23.79 1.97
CA TYR A 216 7.72 -22.53 2.48
C TYR A 216 7.21 -21.35 1.67
N ARG A 217 6.70 -20.32 2.35
CA ARG A 217 6.18 -19.11 1.68
C ARG A 217 6.91 -17.87 2.16
N PRO A 218 7.41 -17.04 1.22
CA PRO A 218 7.87 -15.71 1.57
C PRO A 218 6.77 -14.91 2.26
N VAL A 219 7.11 -14.24 3.35
CA VAL A 219 6.19 -13.34 4.04
C VAL A 219 6.13 -12.02 3.27
N PRO A 220 4.93 -11.59 2.82
CA PRO A 220 4.78 -10.28 2.22
C PRO A 220 4.88 -9.19 3.29
N LEU A 221 5.45 -8.05 2.95
CA LEU A 221 5.43 -6.88 3.81
C LEU A 221 3.98 -6.35 3.94
N PRO A 222 3.50 -5.95 5.13
CA PRO A 222 2.24 -5.22 5.22
C PRO A 222 2.41 -3.77 4.76
N LEU A 223 1.41 -3.24 4.07
CA LEU A 223 1.27 -1.82 3.80
C LEU A 223 0.89 -1.12 5.09
N VAL A 224 1.87 -0.52 5.75
CA VAL A 224 1.67 0.36 6.90
C VAL A 224 1.65 1.80 6.38
N PRO A 225 0.49 2.48 6.30
CA PRO A 225 0.39 3.78 5.63
C PRO A 225 1.39 4.81 6.13
N GLU A 226 1.68 4.79 7.44
CA GLU A 226 2.59 5.69 8.12
C GLU A 226 4.06 5.52 7.65
N HIS A 227 4.44 4.33 7.19
CA HIS A 227 5.79 4.09 6.64
C HIS A 227 5.98 4.69 5.24
N HIS A 228 4.88 4.84 4.48
CA HIS A 228 4.89 5.34 3.11
C HIS A 228 4.61 6.86 3.04
N LEU A 229 3.76 7.38 3.92
CA LEU A 229 3.31 8.78 3.94
C LEU A 229 4.10 9.62 4.96
N ARG A 230 5.42 9.76 4.72
CA ARG A 230 6.33 10.45 5.65
C ARG A 230 6.27 11.98 5.57
N GLU A 231 5.93 12.49 4.39
CA GLU A 231 5.96 13.92 4.07
C GLU A 231 4.52 14.41 3.79
N ASN A 232 4.10 15.49 4.44
CA ASN A 232 2.79 16.12 4.24
C ASN A 232 1.60 15.13 4.27
N ALA A 233 1.57 14.17 5.20
CA ALA A 233 0.54 13.13 5.28
C ALA A 233 -0.91 13.64 5.29
N HIS A 234 -1.14 14.86 5.78
CA HIS A 234 -2.44 15.54 5.73
C HIS A 234 -2.90 15.83 4.29
N LEU A 235 -1.99 16.05 3.34
CA LEU A 235 -2.30 16.18 1.91
C LEU A 235 -2.58 14.82 1.26
N ALA A 236 -1.85 13.77 1.66
CA ALA A 236 -2.13 12.41 1.19
C ALA A 236 -3.53 11.92 1.58
N ARG A 237 -4.08 12.42 2.69
CA ARG A 237 -5.47 12.17 3.10
C ARG A 237 -6.51 12.99 2.34
N ARG A 238 -6.09 14.03 1.60
CA ARG A 238 -6.94 14.85 0.73
C ARG A 238 -6.84 14.34 -0.70
N TRP A 239 -7.51 13.24 -0.96
CA TRP A 239 -7.56 12.62 -2.28
C TRP A 239 -8.88 12.91 -2.98
N THR A 240 -8.87 12.80 -4.29
CA THR A 240 -10.05 12.81 -5.14
C THR A 240 -9.94 11.69 -6.15
N VAL A 241 -11.05 11.00 -6.42
CA VAL A 241 -11.17 10.03 -7.50
C VAL A 241 -12.18 10.56 -8.51
N ALA A 242 -11.74 10.75 -9.74
CA ALA A 242 -12.55 11.04 -10.91
C ALA A 242 -12.86 9.72 -11.63
N ALA A 243 -14.13 9.33 -11.67
CA ALA A 243 -14.60 8.25 -12.52
C ALA A 243 -15.01 8.83 -13.87
N VAL A 244 -14.45 8.28 -14.95
CA VAL A 244 -14.77 8.64 -16.33
C VAL A 244 -15.53 7.48 -16.95
N ASP A 245 -16.78 7.70 -17.34
CA ASP A 245 -17.58 6.67 -18.00
C ASP A 245 -17.23 6.52 -19.49
N GLU A 246 -17.89 5.59 -20.17
CA GLU A 246 -17.68 5.33 -21.60
C GLU A 246 -18.09 6.52 -22.51
N ASN A 247 -18.91 7.44 -22.00
CA ASN A 247 -19.35 8.65 -22.70
C ASN A 247 -18.42 9.84 -22.45
N GLY A 248 -17.42 9.69 -21.57
CA GLY A 248 -16.53 10.77 -21.13
C GLY A 248 -17.14 11.66 -20.04
N GLU A 249 -18.25 11.26 -19.42
CA GLU A 249 -18.83 11.96 -18.27
C GLU A 249 -17.93 11.76 -17.04
N VAL A 250 -17.63 12.87 -16.35
CA VAL A 250 -16.73 12.88 -15.19
C VAL A 250 -17.54 13.04 -13.92
N SER A 251 -17.36 12.11 -12.98
CA SER A 251 -17.91 12.22 -11.62
C SER A 251 -16.79 12.16 -10.59
N TYR A 252 -16.87 13.01 -9.56
CA TYR A 252 -15.84 13.12 -8.54
C TYR A 252 -16.31 12.56 -7.20
N ARG A 253 -15.38 11.93 -6.50
CA ARG A 253 -15.50 11.59 -5.09
C ARG A 253 -14.28 12.09 -4.34
N THR A 254 -14.51 12.89 -3.30
CA THR A 254 -13.48 13.57 -2.51
C THR A 254 -13.49 13.07 -1.07
N ALA A 255 -12.35 13.18 -0.38
CA ALA A 255 -12.21 12.99 1.07
C ALA A 255 -12.22 14.32 1.84
#